data_AF-A0AAP6EJX3-F1
#
_entry.id   AF-A0AAP6EJX3-F1
#
_cell.length_a   1.000
_cell.length_b   1.000
_cell.length_c   1.000
_cell.angle_alpha   90.00
_cell.angle_beta   90.00
_cell.angle_gamma   90.00
#
_symmetry.space_group_name_H-M   'P 1'
#
loop_
_entity.id
_entity.type
_entity.pdbx_description
1 polymer ?
#
loop_
_entity_poly.entity_id
_entity_poly.type
_entity_poly.pdbx_seq_one_letter_code
_entity_poly.pdbx_strand_id
1 'polypeptide(L)'
;MPPPDLAEQPSQLRALADDFADLRTRVHNAALAPGTPALRQIHPLLLKTHGLTAEALARLAALDSTGYAALPGSRPALECLTAVVVGSSQAAGHLARTLSTTPYAGTLLPGHTDDSTPAHVARPGEPVPEATRHLTDAAHLLDLSATGCRSIATAITHALTTGHGQTPFPQAAAVPALTSAQYTALETLALGEGRLYESRQGGTGATRVATKDGTRVSITTFRALAKHKLVVHDTSTPLLHHGQLITVTEHGHQALNSPRPTAAATSRTVPAPPPAHTTRRAPGPP
;
A
#
# COMPACT_ATOMS: atom_id res chain seq x y z
N MET A 1 -20.70 17.24 -9.25
CA MET A 1 -19.53 18.01 -8.76
C MET A 1 -18.31 17.59 -9.57
N PRO A 2 -17.41 18.52 -9.93
CA PRO A 2 -16.11 18.15 -10.48
C PRO A 2 -15.31 17.31 -9.48
N PRO A 3 -14.45 16.38 -9.92
CA PRO A 3 -13.59 15.61 -9.03
C PRO A 3 -12.63 16.58 -8.31
N PRO A 4 -12.52 16.50 -6.98
CA PRO A 4 -11.61 17.34 -6.21
C PRO A 4 -10.15 17.07 -6.64
N ASP A 5 -9.35 18.13 -6.69
CA ASP A 5 -7.93 18.03 -7.02
C ASP A 5 -7.22 17.10 -6.02
N LEU A 6 -6.26 16.31 -6.49
CA LEU A 6 -5.44 15.44 -5.65
C LEU A 6 -4.69 16.26 -4.58
N ALA A 7 -4.35 17.50 -4.89
CA ALA A 7 -3.73 18.44 -3.95
C ALA A 7 -4.63 18.80 -2.75
N GLU A 8 -5.96 18.74 -2.91
CA GLU A 8 -6.93 19.05 -1.85
C GLU A 8 -7.25 17.84 -0.95
N GLN A 9 -6.98 16.62 -1.42
CA GLN A 9 -7.28 15.39 -0.68
C GLN A 9 -6.66 15.34 0.72
N PRO A 10 -5.39 15.73 0.94
CA PRO A 10 -4.80 15.73 2.27
C PRO A 10 -5.53 16.63 3.27
N SER A 11 -5.93 17.84 2.86
CA SER A 11 -6.69 18.75 3.73
C SER A 11 -8.06 18.19 4.07
N GLN A 12 -8.75 17.63 3.08
CA GLN A 12 -10.08 17.05 3.25
C GLN A 12 -10.05 15.82 4.19
N LEU A 13 -9.04 14.96 4.06
CA LEU A 13 -8.84 13.82 4.95
C LEU A 13 -8.48 14.23 6.39
N ARG A 14 -7.72 15.32 6.57
CA ARG A 14 -7.45 15.86 7.91
C ARG A 14 -8.73 16.39 8.57
N ALA A 15 -9.53 17.16 7.83
CA ALA A 15 -10.83 17.63 8.33
C ALA A 15 -11.74 16.46 8.71
N LEU A 16 -11.81 15.43 7.86
CA LEU A 16 -12.56 14.21 8.17
C LEU A 16 -12.03 13.50 9.42
N ALA A 17 -10.72 13.47 9.63
CA ALA A 17 -10.13 12.90 10.83
C ALA A 17 -10.51 13.67 12.10
N ASP A 18 -10.53 15.00 12.02
CA ASP A 18 -10.92 15.86 13.15
C ASP A 18 -12.41 15.68 13.49
N ASP A 19 -13.25 15.55 12.47
CA ASP A 19 -14.67 15.22 12.63
C ASP A 19 -14.90 13.85 13.28
N PHE A 20 -14.12 12.82 12.91
CA PHE A 20 -14.16 11.52 13.59
C PHE A 20 -13.69 11.62 15.05
N ALA A 21 -12.66 12.41 15.33
CA ALA A 21 -12.13 12.59 16.68
C ALA A 21 -13.08 13.38 17.59
N ASP A 22 -13.77 14.38 17.07
CA ASP A 22 -14.86 15.07 17.77
C ASP A 22 -16.00 14.11 18.10
N LEU A 23 -16.46 13.35 17.10
CA LEU A 23 -17.53 12.39 17.29
C LEU A 23 -17.17 11.31 18.31
N ARG A 24 -15.94 10.79 18.27
CA ARG A 24 -15.39 9.86 19.28
C ARG A 24 -15.52 10.45 20.69
N THR A 25 -15.12 11.70 20.87
CA THR A 25 -15.18 12.38 22.16
C THR A 25 -16.63 12.54 22.63
N ARG A 26 -17.55 12.85 21.72
CA ARG A 26 -18.99 12.92 22.02
C ARG A 26 -19.59 11.57 22.39
N VAL A 27 -19.22 10.49 21.69
CA VAL A 27 -19.66 9.12 22.01
C VAL A 27 -19.12 8.70 23.38
N HIS A 28 -17.84 9.00 23.67
CA HIS A 28 -17.24 8.69 24.96
C HIS A 28 -17.93 9.41 26.13
N ASN A 29 -18.34 10.67 25.89
CA ASN A 29 -19.03 11.49 26.89
C ASN A 29 -20.56 11.24 26.93
N ALA A 30 -21.09 10.33 26.11
CA ALA A 30 -22.52 10.01 26.10
C ALA A 30 -22.88 9.21 27.37
N ALA A 31 -23.27 9.92 28.42
CA ALA A 31 -23.76 9.32 29.65
C ALA A 31 -25.22 8.87 29.48
N LEU A 32 -25.42 7.56 29.28
CA LEU A 32 -26.73 6.92 29.34
C LEU A 32 -27.20 6.83 30.79
N ALA A 33 -27.66 7.95 31.33
CA ALA A 33 -28.27 7.96 32.66
C ALA A 33 -29.64 7.24 32.60
N PRO A 34 -29.97 6.41 33.60
CA PRO A 34 -31.28 5.76 33.70
C PRO A 34 -32.43 6.77 33.56
N GLY A 35 -33.42 6.46 32.74
CA GLY A 35 -34.58 7.35 32.49
C GLY A 35 -34.32 8.51 31.54
N THR A 36 -33.09 8.72 31.07
CA THR A 36 -32.84 9.67 29.98
C THR A 36 -33.20 9.01 28.65
N PRO A 37 -33.90 9.68 27.72
CA PRO A 37 -34.22 9.09 26.44
C PRO A 37 -32.93 8.84 25.65
N ALA A 38 -32.40 7.62 25.70
CA ALA A 38 -31.20 7.21 24.97
C ALA A 38 -31.31 7.52 23.48
N LEU A 39 -32.52 7.42 22.92
CA LEU A 39 -32.80 7.85 21.56
C LEU A 39 -32.39 9.31 21.32
N ARG A 40 -32.68 10.24 22.24
CA ARG A 40 -32.33 11.66 22.08
C ARG A 40 -30.82 11.89 22.08
N GLN A 41 -30.06 11.09 22.84
CA GLN A 41 -28.61 11.21 22.92
C GLN A 41 -27.89 10.50 21.76
N ILE A 42 -28.31 9.27 21.43
CA ILE A 42 -27.61 8.41 20.47
C ILE A 42 -28.00 8.70 19.02
N HIS A 43 -29.26 9.09 18.75
CA HIS A 43 -29.71 9.42 17.39
C HIS A 43 -28.82 10.44 16.66
N PRO A 44 -28.47 11.62 17.23
CA PRO A 44 -27.60 12.57 16.53
C PRO A 44 -26.19 12.02 16.30
N LEU A 45 -25.69 11.15 17.19
CA LEU A 45 -24.38 10.50 17.02
C LEU A 45 -24.43 9.50 15.85
N LEU A 46 -25.49 8.70 15.77
CA LEU A 46 -25.71 7.74 14.69
C LEU A 46 -25.78 8.43 13.33
N LEU A 47 -26.57 9.50 13.21
CA LEU A 47 -26.66 10.28 11.98
C LEU A 47 -25.31 10.88 11.57
N LYS A 48 -24.56 11.45 12.53
CA LYS A 48 -23.23 12.00 12.26
C LYS A 48 -22.28 10.90 11.80
N THR A 49 -22.27 9.72 12.44
CA THR A 49 -21.42 8.60 12.00
C THR A 49 -21.72 8.20 10.55
N HIS A 50 -23.00 8.05 10.17
CA HIS A 50 -23.37 7.74 8.79
C HIS A 50 -22.93 8.83 7.80
N GLY A 51 -23.05 10.10 8.18
CA GLY A 51 -22.55 11.22 7.38
C GLY A 51 -21.04 11.13 7.14
N LEU A 52 -20.26 10.83 8.19
CA LEU A 52 -18.80 10.66 8.06
C LEU A 52 -18.41 9.42 7.27
N THR A 53 -19.16 8.31 7.41
CA THR A 53 -18.96 7.12 6.57
C THR A 53 -19.19 7.43 5.09
N ALA A 54 -20.25 8.17 4.77
CA ALA A 54 -20.54 8.59 3.40
C ALA A 54 -19.44 9.51 2.85
N GLU A 55 -18.93 10.42 3.68
CA GLU A 55 -17.82 11.28 3.28
C GLU A 55 -16.53 10.49 3.06
N ALA A 56 -16.19 9.54 3.95
CA ALA A 56 -15.04 8.65 3.77
C ALA A 56 -15.14 7.84 2.46
N LEU A 57 -16.33 7.33 2.12
CA LEU A 57 -16.58 6.64 0.86
C LEU A 57 -16.44 7.58 -0.35
N ALA A 58 -16.91 8.82 -0.23
CA ALA A 58 -16.72 9.83 -1.28
C ALA A 58 -15.23 10.16 -1.51
N ARG A 59 -14.42 10.22 -0.44
CA ARG A 59 -12.96 10.38 -0.55
C ARG A 59 -12.30 9.19 -1.23
N LEU A 60 -12.74 7.97 -0.91
CA LEU A 60 -12.23 6.76 -1.57
C LEU A 60 -12.50 6.80 -3.08
N ALA A 61 -13.73 7.11 -3.47
CA ALA A 61 -14.09 7.26 -4.88
C ALA A 61 -13.31 8.40 -5.57
N ALA A 62 -13.10 9.52 -4.88
CA ALA A 62 -12.31 10.63 -5.40
C ALA A 62 -10.85 10.23 -5.66
N LEU A 63 -10.20 9.53 -4.72
CA LEU A 63 -8.83 9.04 -4.90
C LEU A 63 -8.72 8.03 -6.05
N ASP A 64 -9.70 7.15 -6.19
CA ASP A 64 -9.75 6.20 -7.31
C ASP A 64 -9.87 6.94 -8.67
N SER A 65 -10.68 8.01 -8.72
CA SER A 65 -10.91 8.80 -9.95
C SER A 65 -9.78 9.78 -10.33
N THR A 66 -8.91 10.17 -9.40
CA THR A 66 -7.85 11.19 -9.60
C THR A 66 -6.52 10.60 -10.09
N GLY A 67 -6.48 9.29 -10.38
CA GLY A 67 -5.26 8.60 -10.80
C GLY A 67 -4.30 8.29 -9.65
N TYR A 68 -4.67 8.60 -8.39
CA TYR A 68 -3.86 8.27 -7.22
C TYR A 68 -3.57 6.76 -7.13
N ALA A 69 -4.54 5.92 -7.52
CA ALA A 69 -4.38 4.47 -7.59
C ALA A 69 -3.22 4.01 -8.50
N ALA A 70 -2.83 4.81 -9.49
CA ALA A 70 -1.70 4.50 -10.38
C ALA A 70 -0.32 4.84 -9.76
N LEU A 71 -0.27 5.61 -8.66
CA LEU A 71 0.99 5.95 -8.00
C LEU A 71 1.57 4.74 -7.26
N PRO A 72 2.88 4.45 -7.39
CA PRO A 72 3.54 3.41 -6.62
C PRO A 72 3.35 3.62 -5.10
N GLY A 73 2.89 2.59 -4.40
CA GLY A 73 2.65 2.64 -2.96
C GLY A 73 1.33 3.27 -2.53
N SER A 74 0.42 3.59 -3.46
CA SER A 74 -0.93 4.09 -3.16
C SER A 74 -1.86 3.03 -2.54
N ARG A 75 -1.65 1.76 -2.86
CA ARG A 75 -2.53 0.65 -2.47
C ARG A 75 -2.75 0.53 -0.96
N PRO A 76 -1.72 0.54 -0.08
CA PRO A 76 -1.94 0.51 1.36
C PRO A 76 -2.79 1.68 1.88
N ALA A 77 -2.70 2.85 1.24
CA ALA A 77 -3.50 4.01 1.62
C ALA A 77 -4.98 3.84 1.23
N LEU A 78 -5.27 3.27 0.06
CA LEU A 78 -6.63 2.94 -0.38
C LEU A 78 -7.26 1.81 0.45
N GLU A 79 -6.48 0.78 0.78
CA GLU A 79 -6.90 -0.29 1.70
C GLU A 79 -7.19 0.26 3.10
N CYS A 80 -6.35 1.18 3.60
CA CYS A 80 -6.59 1.87 4.86
C CYS A 80 -7.88 2.69 4.82
N LEU A 81 -8.15 3.43 3.73
CA LEU A 81 -9.39 4.20 3.61
C LEU A 81 -10.63 3.30 3.52
N THR A 82 -10.50 2.14 2.86
CA THR A 82 -11.55 1.11 2.86
C THR A 82 -11.80 0.62 4.29
N ALA A 83 -10.75 0.38 5.09
CA ALA A 83 -10.88 0.01 6.49
C ALA A 83 -11.56 1.12 7.33
N VAL A 84 -11.31 2.40 7.03
CA VAL A 84 -12.03 3.54 7.67
C VAL A 84 -13.53 3.49 7.36
N VAL A 85 -13.93 3.20 6.11
CA VAL A 85 -15.35 3.08 5.74
C VAL A 85 -16.01 1.93 6.48
N VAL A 86 -15.35 0.77 6.56
CA VAL A 86 -15.84 -0.40 7.30
C VAL A 86 -15.94 -0.10 8.80
N GLY A 87 -14.87 0.46 9.39
CA GLY A 87 -14.81 0.77 10.82
C GLY A 87 -15.88 1.79 11.25
N SER A 88 -16.06 2.86 10.48
CA SER A 88 -17.12 3.85 10.75
C SER A 88 -18.54 3.26 10.60
N SER A 89 -18.75 2.37 9.62
CA SER A 89 -20.04 1.64 9.48
C SER A 89 -20.31 0.73 10.68
N GLN A 90 -19.28 0.04 11.17
CA GLN A 90 -19.37 -0.79 12.39
C GLN A 90 -19.64 0.07 13.62
N ALA A 91 -19.02 1.25 13.74
CA ALA A 91 -19.32 2.19 14.83
C ALA A 91 -20.79 2.60 14.83
N ALA A 92 -21.38 2.88 13.66
CA ALA A 92 -22.82 3.14 13.53
C ALA A 92 -23.65 1.93 13.99
N GLY A 93 -23.24 0.71 13.62
CA GLY A 93 -23.88 -0.53 14.09
C GLY A 93 -23.84 -0.68 15.61
N HIS A 94 -22.72 -0.34 16.26
CA HIS A 94 -22.62 -0.34 17.71
C HIS A 94 -23.55 0.71 18.36
N LEU A 95 -23.61 1.93 17.82
CA LEU A 95 -24.55 2.96 18.29
C LEU A 95 -26.03 2.51 18.14
N ALA A 96 -26.37 1.83 17.04
CA ALA A 96 -27.71 1.28 16.86
C ALA A 96 -28.02 0.17 17.87
N ARG A 97 -27.04 -0.70 18.19
CA ARG A 97 -27.20 -1.73 19.23
C ARG A 97 -27.39 -1.12 20.61
N THR A 98 -26.71 -0.02 20.94
CA THR A 98 -26.94 0.73 22.18
C THR A 98 -28.42 1.14 22.34
N LEU A 99 -29.11 1.49 21.26
CA LEU A 99 -30.56 1.78 21.29
C LEU A 99 -31.39 0.53 21.60
N SER A 100 -31.03 -0.61 21.02
CA SER A 100 -31.75 -1.87 21.25
C SER A 100 -31.60 -2.42 22.67
N THR A 101 -30.48 -2.13 23.32
CA THR A 101 -30.21 -2.54 24.71
C THR A 101 -30.78 -1.57 25.74
N THR A 102 -31.36 -0.43 25.31
CA THR A 102 -31.91 0.57 26.22
C THR A 102 -33.44 0.52 26.20
N PRO A 103 -34.10 0.23 27.33
CA PRO A 103 -35.56 0.17 27.38
C PRO A 103 -36.19 1.51 26.97
N TYR A 104 -37.18 1.44 26.07
CA TYR A 104 -37.90 2.62 25.61
C TYR A 104 -38.89 3.09 26.67
N ALA A 105 -38.68 4.28 27.23
CA ALA A 105 -39.59 4.90 28.19
C ALA A 105 -40.78 5.55 27.47
N GLY A 106 -41.62 4.73 26.82
CA GLY A 106 -42.85 5.16 26.16
C GLY A 106 -44.08 4.79 26.98
N THR A 107 -45.17 5.55 26.83
CA THR A 107 -46.49 5.16 27.35
C THR A 107 -47.04 4.01 26.50
N LEU A 108 -47.51 2.93 27.14
CA LEU A 108 -48.18 1.84 26.45
C LEU A 108 -49.39 2.35 25.65
N LEU A 109 -49.62 1.75 24.49
CA LEU A 109 -50.79 2.06 23.66
C LEU A 109 -52.06 1.69 24.45
N PRO A 110 -53.07 2.58 24.54
CA PRO A 110 -54.31 2.28 25.26
C PRO A 110 -54.98 1.03 24.70
N GLY A 111 -55.27 0.04 25.54
CA GLY A 111 -55.92 -1.21 25.16
C GLY A 111 -54.99 -2.40 24.87
N HIS A 112 -53.67 -2.23 24.97
CA HIS A 112 -52.74 -3.35 24.94
C HIS A 112 -52.61 -3.97 26.35
N THR A 113 -53.41 -5.00 26.63
CA THR A 113 -53.16 -5.88 27.78
C THR A 113 -52.00 -6.79 27.41
N ASP A 114 -50.81 -6.40 27.84
CA ASP A 114 -49.64 -7.27 27.75
C ASP A 114 -49.85 -8.42 28.74
N ASP A 115 -50.12 -9.62 28.22
CA ASP A 115 -50.25 -10.86 29.00
C ASP A 115 -48.85 -11.43 29.36
N SER A 116 -47.80 -10.62 29.15
CA SER A 116 -46.47 -10.94 29.66
C SER A 116 -46.40 -10.63 31.15
N THR A 117 -46.07 -11.69 31.89
CA THR A 117 -45.78 -11.71 33.32
C THR A 117 -44.99 -10.48 33.80
N PRO A 118 -45.20 -10.01 35.04
CA PRO A 118 -44.58 -8.79 35.58
C PRO A 118 -43.09 -9.03 35.93
N ALA A 119 -42.28 -9.39 34.94
CA ALA A 119 -40.89 -9.81 35.13
C ALA A 119 -39.85 -8.73 34.78
N HIS A 120 -40.23 -7.60 34.15
CA HIS A 120 -39.28 -6.51 33.88
C HIS A 120 -39.83 -5.14 34.27
N VAL A 121 -40.13 -4.97 35.55
CA VAL A 121 -39.87 -3.67 36.19
C VAL A 121 -38.35 -3.53 36.25
N ALA A 122 -37.74 -3.15 35.12
CA ALA A 122 -36.33 -2.81 35.06
C ALA A 122 -36.09 -1.72 36.10
N ARG A 123 -35.31 -2.05 37.14
CA ARG A 123 -34.95 -1.13 38.22
C ARG A 123 -34.39 0.14 37.58
N PRO A 124 -35.05 1.31 37.70
CA PRO A 124 -34.53 2.55 37.14
C PRO A 124 -33.30 2.93 37.96
N GLY A 125 -32.10 2.58 37.50
CA GLY A 125 -30.90 2.85 38.28
C GLY A 125 -29.56 2.46 37.68
N GLU A 126 -29.47 1.39 36.89
CA GLU A 126 -28.18 0.97 36.32
C GLU A 126 -28.14 1.04 34.79
N PRO A 127 -27.12 1.69 34.19
CA PRO A 127 -26.86 1.57 32.76
C PRO A 127 -26.54 0.10 32.45
N VAL A 128 -27.25 -0.47 31.46
CA VAL A 128 -27.03 -1.86 31.03
C VAL A 128 -25.57 -2.01 30.59
N PRO A 129 -24.75 -2.87 31.22
CA PRO A 129 -23.31 -3.00 30.92
C PRO A 129 -23.01 -3.20 29.43
N GLU A 130 -23.94 -3.83 28.71
CA GLU A 130 -23.87 -4.05 27.27
C GLU A 130 -23.96 -2.75 26.44
N ALA A 131 -24.80 -1.80 26.85
CA ALA A 131 -24.92 -0.49 26.20
C ALA A 131 -23.59 0.29 26.30
N THR A 132 -22.96 0.26 27.48
CA THR A 132 -21.64 0.88 27.73
C THR A 132 -20.55 0.24 26.90
N ARG A 133 -20.56 -1.10 26.77
CA ARG A 133 -19.63 -1.82 25.90
C ARG A 133 -19.77 -1.36 24.45
N HIS A 134 -20.99 -1.29 23.92
CA HIS A 134 -21.21 -0.83 22.56
C HIS A 134 -20.77 0.61 22.32
N LEU A 135 -20.98 1.51 23.27
CA LEU A 135 -20.45 2.89 23.17
C LEU A 135 -18.92 2.91 23.15
N THR A 136 -18.28 2.07 23.96
CA THR A 136 -16.81 1.95 24.00
C THR A 136 -16.27 1.41 22.68
N ASP A 137 -16.88 0.35 22.14
CA ASP A 137 -16.51 -0.23 20.85
C ASP A 137 -16.68 0.79 19.71
N ALA A 138 -17.80 1.54 19.72
CA ALA A 138 -18.04 2.61 18.75
C ALA A 138 -16.97 3.71 18.84
N ALA A 139 -16.66 4.18 20.05
CA ALA A 139 -15.61 5.19 20.25
C ALA A 139 -14.25 4.69 19.75
N HIS A 140 -13.88 3.44 20.03
CA HIS A 140 -12.63 2.86 19.56
C HIS A 140 -12.55 2.83 18.02
N LEU A 141 -13.61 2.42 17.34
CA LEU A 141 -13.66 2.39 15.87
C LEU A 141 -13.58 3.79 15.24
N LEU A 142 -14.18 4.79 15.88
CA LEU A 142 -14.08 6.20 15.46
C LEU A 142 -12.65 6.75 15.62
N ASP A 143 -11.94 6.34 16.69
CA ASP A 143 -10.54 6.71 16.91
C ASP A 143 -9.60 6.11 15.85
N LEU A 144 -9.79 4.82 15.54
CA LEU A 144 -9.09 4.16 14.44
C LEU A 144 -9.38 4.83 13.10
N SER A 145 -10.63 5.23 12.86
CA SER A 145 -11.04 5.95 11.65
C SER A 145 -10.32 7.30 11.52
N ALA A 146 -10.28 8.08 12.60
CA ALA A 146 -9.54 9.35 12.65
C ALA A 146 -8.04 9.16 12.38
N THR A 147 -7.43 8.15 13.01
CA THR A 147 -6.01 7.81 12.82
C THR A 147 -5.73 7.38 11.39
N GLY A 148 -6.59 6.54 10.82
CA GLY A 148 -6.50 6.12 9.42
C GLY A 148 -6.50 7.31 8.46
N CYS A 149 -7.47 8.22 8.60
CA CYS A 149 -7.55 9.44 7.80
C CYS A 149 -6.28 10.30 7.87
N ARG A 150 -5.70 10.49 9.07
CA ARG A 150 -4.44 11.25 9.25
C ARG A 150 -3.25 10.57 8.58
N SER A 151 -3.13 9.25 8.73
CA SER A 151 -2.08 8.46 8.11
C SER A 151 -2.15 8.54 6.58
N ILE A 152 -3.34 8.42 6.00
CA ILE A 152 -3.57 8.54 4.55
C ILE A 152 -3.21 9.96 4.07
N ALA A 153 -3.68 11.01 4.77
CA ALA A 153 -3.34 12.39 4.42
C ALA A 153 -1.82 12.63 4.39
N THR A 154 -1.09 12.04 5.34
CA THR A 154 0.38 12.09 5.40
C THR A 154 1.01 11.34 4.23
N ALA A 155 0.51 10.14 3.91
CA ALA A 155 0.99 9.34 2.78
C ALA A 155 0.78 10.04 1.43
N ILE A 156 -0.39 10.67 1.21
CA ILE A 156 -0.66 11.45 -0.01
C ILE A 156 0.26 12.67 -0.06
N THR A 157 0.40 13.41 1.04
CA THR A 157 1.30 14.58 1.10
C THR A 157 2.73 14.18 0.74
N HIS A 158 3.22 13.07 1.28
CA HIS A 158 4.54 12.54 0.96
C HIS A 158 4.66 12.13 -0.52
N ALA A 159 3.65 11.45 -1.08
CA ALA A 159 3.65 11.09 -2.49
C ALA A 159 3.68 12.32 -3.41
N LEU A 160 2.95 13.38 -3.05
CA LEU A 160 2.93 14.64 -3.79
C LEU A 160 4.26 15.39 -3.70
N THR A 161 4.91 15.44 -2.53
CA THR A 161 6.21 16.11 -2.38
C THR A 161 7.33 15.34 -3.07
N THR A 162 7.31 14.00 -3.01
CA THR A 162 8.27 13.19 -3.77
C THR A 162 7.99 13.19 -5.25
N GLY A 163 6.77 13.49 -5.70
CA GLY A 163 6.42 13.66 -7.11
C GLY A 163 6.74 15.07 -7.65
N HIS A 164 6.56 16.13 -6.86
CA HIS A 164 6.84 17.53 -7.25
C HIS A 164 8.32 17.91 -7.13
N GLY A 165 9.09 17.23 -6.28
CA GLY A 165 10.54 17.39 -6.17
C GLY A 165 11.35 16.61 -7.21
N GLN A 166 10.68 15.88 -8.11
CA GLN A 166 11.33 15.34 -9.29
C GLN A 166 11.54 16.50 -10.28
N THR A 167 12.72 17.12 -10.24
CA THR A 167 13.44 17.41 -11.50
C THR A 167 13.13 16.25 -12.43
N PRO A 168 12.67 16.49 -13.67
CA PRO A 168 12.05 15.46 -14.50
C PRO A 168 12.81 14.18 -14.28
N PHE A 169 12.22 13.27 -13.49
CA PHE A 169 12.76 11.93 -13.43
C PHE A 169 12.69 11.55 -14.89
N PRO A 170 13.85 11.34 -15.53
CA PRO A 170 13.96 11.43 -16.97
C PRO A 170 12.81 10.61 -17.52
N GLN A 171 11.90 11.30 -18.22
CA GLN A 171 10.76 10.70 -18.92
C GLN A 171 11.30 9.45 -19.55
N ALA A 172 10.98 8.26 -19.02
CA ALA A 172 11.61 7.05 -19.51
C ALA A 172 13.08 7.30 -19.92
N ALA A 173 13.99 7.67 -18.99
CA ALA A 173 15.37 7.25 -19.24
C ALA A 173 15.21 5.77 -19.47
N ALA A 174 15.28 5.38 -20.75
CA ALA A 174 15.07 4.03 -21.22
C ALA A 174 15.63 3.15 -20.12
N VAL A 175 14.76 2.34 -19.47
CA VAL A 175 15.17 1.34 -18.47
C VAL A 175 16.54 0.90 -18.94
N PRO A 176 17.66 1.27 -18.25
CA PRO A 176 18.98 1.33 -18.89
C PRO A 176 19.14 0.06 -19.66
N ALA A 177 19.08 0.14 -21.00
CA ALA A 177 18.60 -0.96 -21.83
C ALA A 177 19.27 -2.22 -21.33
N LEU A 178 18.49 -3.08 -20.64
CA LEU A 178 19.07 -4.19 -19.90
C LEU A 178 19.97 -4.89 -20.89
N THR A 179 21.27 -4.97 -20.60
CA THR A 179 22.16 -5.66 -21.52
C THR A 179 21.60 -7.07 -21.71
N SER A 180 21.79 -7.69 -22.89
CA SER A 180 21.26 -9.04 -23.13
C SER A 180 21.64 -10.01 -21.99
N ALA A 181 22.83 -9.82 -21.39
CA ALA A 181 23.30 -10.54 -20.21
C ALA A 181 22.49 -10.26 -18.93
N GLN A 182 22.11 -9.00 -18.67
CA GLN A 182 21.26 -8.63 -17.53
C GLN A 182 19.82 -9.12 -17.69
N TYR A 183 19.26 -9.04 -18.91
CA TYR A 183 17.93 -9.57 -19.21
C TYR A 183 17.89 -11.09 -19.04
N THR A 184 18.87 -11.80 -19.61
CA THR A 184 18.99 -13.27 -19.46
C THR A 184 19.18 -13.65 -18.00
N ALA A 185 20.00 -12.90 -17.23
CA ALA A 185 20.17 -13.15 -15.81
C ALA A 185 18.87 -12.94 -15.02
N LEU A 186 18.12 -11.88 -15.30
CA LEU A 186 16.82 -11.61 -14.67
C LEU A 186 15.78 -12.68 -15.02
N GLU A 187 15.75 -13.13 -16.28
CA GLU A 187 14.89 -14.22 -16.75
C GLU A 187 15.22 -15.54 -16.03
N THR A 188 16.51 -15.89 -15.90
CA THR A 188 16.93 -17.09 -15.18
C THR A 188 16.64 -17.02 -13.67
N LEU A 189 16.72 -15.85 -13.05
CA LEU A 189 16.37 -15.64 -11.65
C LEU A 189 14.86 -15.62 -11.40
N ALA A 190 14.05 -15.26 -12.41
CA ALA A 190 12.60 -15.33 -12.34
C ALA A 190 12.08 -16.76 -12.51
N LEU A 191 12.77 -17.58 -13.31
CA LEU A 191 12.42 -18.99 -13.56
C LEU A 191 12.91 -19.95 -12.47
N GLY A 192 13.98 -19.60 -11.76
CA GLY A 192 14.57 -20.44 -10.72
C GLY A 192 14.96 -19.65 -9.48
N GLU A 193 14.70 -20.21 -8.29
CA GLU A 193 15.14 -19.66 -7.01
C GLU A 193 16.65 -19.37 -7.02
N GLY A 194 17.02 -18.10 -7.13
CA GLY A 194 18.41 -17.66 -7.10
C GLY A 194 18.98 -17.72 -5.70
N ARG A 195 20.27 -18.05 -5.56
CA ARG A 195 20.97 -18.01 -4.27
C ARG A 195 22.26 -17.23 -4.38
N LEU A 196 22.46 -16.33 -3.42
CA LEU A 196 23.71 -15.62 -3.18
C LEU A 196 24.47 -16.37 -2.09
N TYR A 197 25.65 -16.89 -2.38
CA TYR A 197 26.43 -17.67 -1.43
C TYR A 197 27.91 -17.31 -1.51
N GLU A 198 28.65 -17.57 -0.44
CA GLU A 198 30.10 -17.34 -0.41
C GLU A 198 30.84 -18.65 -0.70
N SER A 199 31.76 -18.61 -1.66
CA SER A 199 32.60 -19.77 -2.01
C SER A 199 33.99 -19.62 -1.41
N ARG A 200 34.44 -20.60 -0.61
CA ARG A 200 35.81 -20.68 -0.07
C ARG A 200 36.85 -21.25 -1.04
N GLN A 201 36.45 -21.65 -2.24
CA GLN A 201 37.33 -22.27 -3.23
C GLN A 201 38.32 -21.22 -3.78
N GLY A 202 39.53 -21.17 -3.19
CA GLY A 202 40.60 -20.24 -3.56
C GLY A 202 41.15 -19.35 -2.44
N GLY A 203 40.80 -19.59 -1.17
CA GLY A 203 41.37 -18.88 -0.01
C GLY A 203 40.88 -17.43 0.18
N THR A 204 40.10 -16.91 -0.77
CA THR A 204 39.41 -15.62 -0.69
C THR A 204 37.91 -15.86 -0.84
N GLY A 205 37.13 -15.41 0.16
CA GLY A 205 35.68 -15.57 0.22
C GLY A 205 34.97 -14.76 -0.87
N ALA A 206 34.83 -15.35 -2.06
CA ALA A 206 34.18 -14.69 -3.18
C ALA A 206 32.66 -14.93 -3.14
N THR A 207 31.89 -13.85 -3.08
CA THR A 207 30.43 -13.90 -3.22
C THR A 207 30.05 -14.33 -4.64
N ARG A 208 29.21 -15.37 -4.75
CA ARG A 208 28.73 -15.93 -6.02
C ARG A 208 27.21 -15.97 -6.04
N VAL A 209 26.66 -15.87 -7.26
CA VAL A 209 25.23 -16.01 -7.50
C VAL A 209 25.01 -17.19 -8.43
N ALA A 210 24.13 -18.11 -8.05
CA ALA A 210 23.69 -19.18 -8.93
C ALA A 210 22.18 -19.36 -8.82
N THR A 211 21.55 -19.78 -9.91
CA THR A 211 20.19 -20.31 -9.86
C THR A 211 20.21 -21.72 -9.28
N LYS A 212 19.04 -22.23 -8.88
CA LYS A 212 18.85 -23.62 -8.44
C LYS A 212 19.41 -24.65 -9.43
N ASP A 213 19.38 -24.35 -10.73
CA ASP A 213 19.89 -25.21 -11.80
C ASP A 213 21.43 -25.14 -11.96
N GLY A 214 22.12 -24.42 -11.07
CA GLY A 214 23.56 -24.25 -11.10
C GLY A 214 24.07 -23.24 -12.14
N THR A 215 23.17 -22.55 -12.85
CA THR A 215 23.55 -21.50 -13.80
C THR A 215 24.14 -20.33 -13.03
N ARG A 216 25.39 -19.98 -13.36
CA ARG A 216 26.11 -18.91 -12.68
C ARG A 216 25.70 -17.55 -13.23
N VAL A 217 25.29 -16.66 -12.33
CA VAL A 217 25.08 -15.24 -12.64
C VAL A 217 26.29 -14.47 -12.11
N SER A 218 26.86 -13.59 -12.94
CA SER A 218 27.97 -12.75 -12.48
C SER A 218 27.55 -11.88 -11.30
N ILE A 219 28.39 -11.77 -10.27
CA ILE A 219 28.15 -10.89 -9.13
C ILE A 219 28.00 -9.42 -9.54
N THR A 220 28.69 -9.00 -10.61
CA THR A 220 28.56 -7.64 -11.16
C THR A 220 27.17 -7.41 -11.75
N THR A 221 26.63 -8.41 -12.47
CA THR A 221 25.28 -8.40 -13.01
C THR A 221 24.23 -8.40 -11.90
N PHE A 222 24.40 -9.24 -10.87
CA PHE A 222 23.51 -9.25 -9.71
C PHE A 222 23.51 -7.90 -8.97
N ARG A 223 24.69 -7.31 -8.71
CA ARG A 223 24.80 -5.99 -8.09
C ARG A 223 24.13 -4.91 -8.93
N ALA A 224 24.23 -4.98 -10.26
CA ALA A 224 23.51 -4.07 -11.14
C ALA A 224 21.99 -4.25 -10.99
N LEU A 225 21.48 -5.47 -11.06
CA LEU A 225 20.04 -5.76 -10.88
C LEU A 225 19.53 -5.30 -9.50
N ALA A 226 20.30 -5.53 -8.44
CA ALA A 226 19.97 -5.09 -7.08
C ALA A 226 20.00 -3.56 -6.95
N LYS A 227 20.99 -2.89 -7.56
CA LYS A 227 21.05 -1.43 -7.65
C LYS A 227 19.83 -0.84 -8.36
N HIS A 228 19.33 -1.55 -9.37
CA HIS A 228 18.10 -1.20 -10.10
C HIS A 228 16.81 -1.68 -9.41
N LYS A 229 16.91 -2.25 -8.19
CA LYS A 229 15.78 -2.79 -7.42
C LYS A 229 14.95 -3.84 -8.16
N LEU A 230 15.55 -4.53 -9.13
CA LEU A 230 14.91 -5.60 -9.90
C LEU A 230 14.97 -6.96 -9.17
N VAL A 231 15.90 -7.09 -8.23
CA VAL A 231 16.06 -8.26 -7.36
C VAL A 231 16.36 -7.82 -5.94
N VAL A 232 15.89 -8.58 -4.97
CA VAL A 232 16.19 -8.43 -3.53
C VAL A 232 16.71 -9.78 -3.03
N HIS A 233 17.58 -9.77 -2.03
CA HIS A 233 18.02 -10.98 -1.36
C HIS A 233 17.61 -10.97 0.11
N ASP A 234 17.29 -12.13 0.63
CA ASP A 234 16.94 -12.31 2.03
C ASP A 234 18.19 -12.19 2.91
N THR A 235 18.27 -11.14 3.71
CA THR A 235 19.38 -10.93 4.64
C THR A 235 19.23 -11.69 5.96
N SER A 236 18.10 -12.37 6.19
CA SER A 236 17.85 -13.13 7.42
C SER A 236 18.64 -14.45 7.50
N THR A 237 19.16 -14.92 6.36
CA THR A 237 19.96 -16.14 6.27
C THR A 237 21.46 -15.81 6.08
N PRO A 238 22.36 -16.49 6.82
CA PRO A 238 23.80 -16.26 6.68
C PRO A 238 24.33 -16.81 5.35
N LEU A 239 25.16 -16.01 4.68
CA LEU A 239 25.78 -16.29 3.37
C LEU A 239 26.61 -17.59 3.31
N LEU A 240 27.12 -18.04 4.46
CA LEU A 240 28.17 -19.06 4.59
C LEU A 240 27.67 -20.51 4.54
N HIS A 241 26.39 -20.79 4.85
CA HIS A 241 25.91 -22.18 5.00
C HIS A 241 24.72 -22.55 4.11
N HIS A 242 23.80 -21.61 3.84
CA HIS A 242 22.59 -21.90 3.07
C HIS A 242 22.41 -21.02 1.83
N GLY A 243 23.19 -19.94 1.75
CA GLY A 243 23.02 -18.88 0.77
C GLY A 243 21.76 -18.05 1.06
N GLN A 244 21.79 -16.78 0.65
CA GLN A 244 20.64 -15.89 0.73
C GLN A 244 19.75 -16.10 -0.49
N LEU A 245 18.46 -16.30 -0.26
CA LEU A 245 17.49 -16.44 -1.34
C LEU A 245 17.35 -15.12 -2.08
N ILE A 246 17.42 -15.17 -3.41
CA ILE A 246 17.20 -14.03 -4.29
C ILE A 246 15.78 -14.11 -4.82
N THR A 247 15.01 -13.05 -4.61
CA THR A 247 13.65 -12.89 -5.12
C THR A 247 13.63 -11.76 -6.15
N VAL A 248 13.00 -12.01 -7.30
CA VAL A 248 12.74 -10.98 -8.31
C VAL A 248 11.61 -10.09 -7.81
N THR A 249 11.80 -8.78 -7.84
CA THR A 249 10.78 -7.83 -7.39
C THR A 249 9.68 -7.67 -8.44
N GLU A 250 8.56 -7.05 -8.06
CA GLU A 250 7.52 -6.67 -9.02
C GLU A 250 8.06 -5.82 -10.18
N HIS A 251 8.99 -4.90 -9.89
CA HIS A 251 9.71 -4.14 -10.92
C HIS A 251 10.58 -5.02 -11.83
N GLY A 252 11.20 -6.07 -11.29
CA GLY A 252 11.93 -7.07 -12.09
C GLY A 252 11.01 -7.81 -13.06
N HIS A 253 9.82 -8.22 -12.61
CA HIS A 253 8.82 -8.84 -13.48
C HIS A 253 8.29 -7.88 -14.55
N GLN A 254 8.05 -6.61 -14.20
CA GLN A 254 7.69 -5.57 -15.18
C GLN A 254 8.78 -5.35 -16.23
N ALA A 255 10.06 -5.42 -15.83
CA ALA A 255 11.19 -5.29 -16.75
C ALA A 255 11.30 -6.48 -17.73
N LEU A 256 10.88 -7.69 -17.33
CA LEU A 256 10.79 -8.86 -18.22
C LEU A 256 9.63 -8.77 -19.22
N ASN A 257 8.61 -7.97 -18.93
CA ASN A 257 7.51 -7.72 -19.86
C ASN A 257 7.84 -6.64 -20.91
N SER A 258 9.00 -5.98 -20.78
CA SER A 258 9.50 -5.03 -21.77
C SER A 258 10.17 -5.74 -22.94
N PRO A 259 10.20 -5.15 -24.16
CA PRO A 259 10.79 -5.80 -25.32
C PRO A 259 12.23 -6.23 -25.05
N ARG A 260 12.55 -7.51 -25.33
CA ARG A 260 13.90 -8.04 -25.15
C ARG A 260 14.90 -7.16 -25.90
N PRO A 261 15.93 -6.62 -25.23
CA PRO A 261 16.97 -5.84 -25.86
C PRO A 261 17.66 -6.70 -26.93
N THR A 262 17.39 -6.37 -28.20
CA THR A 262 17.98 -7.09 -29.33
C THR A 262 19.45 -6.75 -29.34
N ALA A 263 20.32 -7.76 -29.27
CA ALA A 263 21.75 -7.55 -29.42
C ALA A 263 21.97 -6.80 -30.74
N ALA A 264 22.59 -5.63 -30.67
CA ALA A 264 23.00 -4.91 -31.88
C ALA A 264 23.80 -5.88 -32.74
N ALA A 265 23.29 -6.16 -33.94
CA ALA A 265 24.03 -6.92 -34.93
C ALA A 265 25.38 -6.22 -35.11
N THR A 266 26.46 -6.94 -34.82
CA THR A 266 27.81 -6.49 -35.14
C THR A 266 27.87 -6.32 -36.65
N SER A 267 27.72 -5.09 -37.12
CA SER A 267 28.15 -4.69 -38.45
C SER A 267 29.64 -5.01 -38.53
N ARG A 268 29.94 -6.15 -39.14
CA ARG A 268 31.29 -6.58 -39.43
C ARG A 268 31.85 -5.58 -40.44
N THR A 269 32.56 -4.58 -39.96
CA THR A 269 33.31 -3.66 -40.81
C THR A 269 34.31 -4.50 -41.59
N VAL A 270 34.04 -4.69 -42.88
CA VAL A 270 35.00 -5.28 -43.82
C VAL A 270 36.22 -4.34 -43.83
N PRO A 271 37.44 -4.82 -43.57
CA PRO A 271 38.63 -3.99 -43.69
C PRO A 271 38.75 -3.50 -45.13
N ALA A 272 38.89 -2.19 -45.31
CA ALA A 272 39.24 -1.62 -46.59
C ALA A 272 40.58 -2.20 -47.07
N PRO A 273 40.72 -2.58 -48.35
CA PRO A 273 42.00 -3.04 -48.87
C PRO A 273 43.03 -1.90 -48.79
N PRO A 274 44.30 -2.19 -48.43
CA PRO A 274 45.33 -1.18 -48.31
C PRO A 274 45.63 -0.51 -49.67
N PRO A 275 46.01 0.78 -49.69
CA PRO A 275 46.38 1.46 -50.92
C PRO A 275 47.62 0.80 -51.55
N ALA A 276 47.52 0.52 -52.85
CA ALA A 276 48.61 -0.01 -53.64
C ALA A 276 49.77 0.99 -53.66
N HIS A 277 50.88 0.65 -53.00
CA HIS A 277 52.15 1.32 -53.19
C HIS A 277 52.68 0.97 -54.59
N THR A 278 52.66 1.94 -55.50
CA THR A 278 53.46 1.92 -56.74
C THR A 278 54.94 1.97 -56.38
N THR A 279 55.57 0.81 -56.24
CA THR A 279 57.01 0.68 -56.15
C THR A 279 57.60 0.69 -57.56
N ARG A 280 58.03 1.86 -58.02
CA ARG A 280 58.90 2.02 -59.19
C ARG A 280 60.25 1.36 -58.89
N ARG A 281 60.48 0.17 -59.43
CA ARG A 281 61.73 -0.57 -59.35
C ARG A 281 62.66 -0.11 -60.47
N ALA A 282 63.75 0.55 -60.11
CA ALA A 282 64.94 0.68 -60.96
C ALA A 282 65.72 -0.66 -60.93
N PRO A 283 66.38 -1.08 -62.03
CA PRO A 283 67.25 -2.24 -62.02
C PRO A 283 68.60 -1.91 -61.36
N GLY A 284 69.12 -2.85 -60.56
CA GLY A 284 70.38 -2.73 -59.84
C GLY A 284 71.65 -3.04 -60.68
N PRO A 285 72.83 -2.92 -60.04
CA PRO A 285 74.18 -3.01 -60.63
C PRO A 285 74.72 -4.46 -60.59
N PRO A 286 75.96 -4.84 -60.99
CA PRO A 286 77.18 -4.07 -61.37
C PRO A 286 77.31 -3.69 -62.85
#